data_AF-A0A643K1L3-F1
#
_entry.id   AF-A0A643K1L3-F1
#
_cell.length_a   1.000
_cell.length_b   1.000
_cell.length_c   1.000
_cell.angle_alpha   90.00
_cell.angle_beta   90.00
_cell.angle_gamma   90.00
#
_symmetry.space_group_name_H-M   'P 1'
#
loop_
_entity.id
_entity.type
_entity.pdbx_description
1 polymer ?
#
loop_
_entity_poly.entity_id
_entity_poly.type
_entity_poly.pdbx_seq_one_letter_code
_entity_poly.pdbx_strand_id
1 'polypeptide(L)'
;MTDTDPAPTRVVADADVLASDLLVGGASRDALDHLRRHSWTTLVASEQLLDDAEATIATLADESLAADWRDKVEAWVELVEHPEGDQPALASAYRGGAMHLLTFDDRLTSAKAGAALGGRFPVSIRHPQAFATLFAPESLYAEVADDEYPGPDRDPRA
;
A
#
# COMPACT_ATOMS: atom_id res chain seq x y z
N MET A 1 13.72 -3.52 -17.34
CA MET A 1 12.44 -3.64 -16.62
C MET A 1 11.57 -2.49 -17.06
N THR A 2 10.38 -2.79 -17.55
CA THR A 2 9.42 -1.80 -18.03
C THR A 2 8.62 -1.33 -16.82
N ASP A 3 8.53 -0.01 -16.61
CA ASP A 3 7.69 0.53 -15.54
C ASP A 3 6.22 0.12 -15.79
N THR A 4 5.48 -0.24 -14.73
CA THR A 4 4.06 -0.59 -14.83
C THR A 4 3.23 0.67 -15.04
N ASP A 5 2.25 0.61 -15.94
CA ASP A 5 1.35 1.75 -16.17
C ASP A 5 0.64 2.15 -14.86
N PRO A 6 0.57 3.45 -14.52
CA PRO A 6 -0.07 3.89 -13.30
C PRO A 6 -1.56 3.53 -13.25
N ALA A 7 -2.02 2.97 -12.14
CA ALA A 7 -3.43 2.64 -11.92
C ALA A 7 -3.92 3.06 -10.52
N PRO A 8 -5.16 3.59 -10.41
CA PRO A 8 -5.72 4.05 -9.14
C PRO A 8 -6.09 2.90 -8.19
N THR A 9 -6.16 1.67 -8.68
CA THR A 9 -6.41 0.46 -7.88
C THR A 9 -5.16 -0.14 -7.25
N ARG A 10 -4.00 0.44 -7.55
CA ARG A 10 -2.69 -0.02 -7.07
C ARG A 10 -2.21 0.91 -5.96
N VAL A 11 -1.90 0.33 -4.81
CA VAL A 11 -1.63 1.04 -3.57
C VAL A 11 -0.36 0.47 -2.95
N VAL A 12 0.48 1.33 -2.38
CA VAL A 12 1.60 0.96 -1.50
C VAL A 12 1.25 1.39 -0.08
N ALA A 13 1.57 0.55 0.91
CA ALA A 13 1.60 0.94 2.30
C ALA A 13 3.04 0.88 2.80
N ASP A 14 3.49 1.96 3.43
CA ASP A 14 4.83 2.07 4.00
C ASP A 14 5.01 1.08 5.17
N ALA A 15 6.26 0.84 5.56
CA ALA A 15 6.60 -0.21 6.52
C ALA A 15 5.90 -0.02 7.89
N ASP A 16 5.83 1.23 8.34
CA ASP A 16 5.15 1.60 9.59
C ASP A 16 3.61 1.46 9.51
N VAL A 17 3.02 1.67 8.33
CA VAL A 17 1.59 1.43 8.07
C VAL A 17 1.29 -0.07 8.10
N LEU A 18 2.13 -0.90 7.48
CA LEU A 18 2.01 -2.36 7.50
C LEU A 18 2.14 -2.91 8.92
N ALA A 19 3.15 -2.47 9.68
CA ALA A 19 3.32 -2.85 11.07
C ALA A 19 2.13 -2.39 11.95
N SER A 20 1.64 -1.18 11.73
CA SER A 20 0.49 -0.63 12.46
C SER A 20 -0.81 -1.39 12.15
N ASP A 21 -1.05 -1.81 10.91
CA ASP A 21 -2.20 -2.65 10.55
C ASP A 21 -2.23 -3.96 11.34
N LEU A 22 -1.08 -4.61 11.52
CA LEU A 22 -0.96 -5.82 12.33
C LEU A 22 -1.14 -5.51 13.83
N LEU A 23 -0.30 -4.63 14.38
CA LEU A 23 -0.09 -4.51 15.82
C LEU A 23 -1.14 -3.61 16.53
N VAL A 24 -1.64 -2.59 15.84
CA VAL A 24 -2.52 -1.56 16.43
C VAL A 24 -3.91 -1.60 15.81
N GLY A 25 -3.96 -1.76 14.48
CA GLY A 25 -5.17 -1.65 13.70
C GLY A 25 -5.56 -0.19 13.42
N GLY A 26 -6.82 0.13 13.69
CA GLY A 26 -7.39 1.46 13.43
C GLY A 26 -7.25 1.86 11.96
N ALA A 27 -6.81 3.09 11.72
CA ALA A 27 -6.76 3.68 10.39
C ALA A 27 -5.94 2.89 9.37
N SER A 28 -4.83 2.26 9.78
CA SER A 28 -4.04 1.42 8.87
C SER A 28 -4.80 0.19 8.43
N ARG A 29 -5.48 -0.46 9.38
CA ARG A 29 -6.30 -1.64 9.09
C ARG A 29 -7.56 -1.32 8.33
N ASP A 30 -8.23 -0.22 8.67
CA ASP A 30 -9.39 0.25 7.93
C ASP A 30 -9.02 0.60 6.48
N ALA A 31 -7.84 1.19 6.25
CA ALA A 31 -7.32 1.46 4.92
C ALA A 31 -7.00 0.17 4.15
N LEU A 32 -6.28 -0.78 4.75
CA LEU A 32 -5.88 -2.02 4.06
C LEU A 32 -7.03 -3.01 3.90
N ASP A 33 -8.04 -2.99 4.78
CA ASP A 33 -9.24 -3.81 4.64
C ASP A 33 -10.05 -3.43 3.39
N HIS A 34 -9.98 -2.17 2.93
CA HIS A 34 -10.53 -1.80 1.63
C HIS A 34 -9.87 -2.58 0.50
N LEU A 35 -8.56 -2.80 0.53
CA LEU A 35 -7.89 -3.57 -0.51
C LEU A 35 -8.20 -5.06 -0.36
N ARG A 36 -8.14 -5.60 0.87
CA ARG A 36 -8.40 -7.02 1.12
C ARG A 36 -9.81 -7.45 0.72
N ARG A 37 -10.80 -6.56 0.86
CA ARG A 37 -12.21 -6.78 0.48
C ARG A 37 -12.46 -6.85 -1.03
N HIS A 38 -11.52 -6.38 -1.85
CA HIS A 38 -11.72 -6.18 -3.28
C HIS A 38 -10.62 -6.84 -4.09
N SER A 39 -10.95 -7.95 -4.76
CA SER A 39 -10.00 -8.71 -5.56
C SER A 39 -9.35 -7.96 -6.71
N TRP A 40 -10.00 -6.89 -7.17
CA TRP A 40 -9.59 -6.02 -8.26
C TRP A 40 -8.63 -4.89 -7.83
N THR A 41 -8.29 -4.82 -6.53
CA THR A 41 -7.24 -3.92 -6.02
C THR A 41 -5.93 -4.68 -5.79
N THR A 42 -4.82 -3.95 -5.78
CA THR A 42 -3.49 -4.52 -5.60
C THR A 42 -2.70 -3.76 -4.54
N LEU A 43 -2.21 -4.48 -3.53
CA LEU A 43 -1.14 -4.00 -2.67
C LEU A 43 0.20 -4.30 -3.35
N VAL A 44 1.01 -3.26 -3.55
CA VAL A 44 2.32 -3.34 -4.19
C VAL A 44 3.39 -3.12 -3.12
N ALA A 45 4.45 -3.93 -3.15
CA ALA A 45 5.60 -3.77 -2.27
C ALA A 45 6.88 -4.30 -2.92
N SER A 46 8.04 -3.84 -2.45
CA SER A 46 9.32 -4.48 -2.72
C SER A 46 9.76 -5.35 -1.56
N GLU A 47 10.70 -6.26 -1.83
CA GLU A 47 11.36 -7.07 -0.81
C GLU A 47 11.91 -6.19 0.32
N GLN A 48 12.62 -5.11 -0.02
CA GLN A 48 13.19 -4.19 0.96
C GLN A 48 12.13 -3.51 1.84
N LEU A 49 10.97 -3.17 1.26
CA LEU A 49 9.86 -2.59 2.02
C LEU A 49 9.27 -3.60 3.00
N LEU A 50 9.10 -4.84 2.57
CA LEU A 50 8.59 -5.91 3.44
C LEU A 50 9.62 -6.28 4.53
N ASP A 51 10.92 -6.26 4.23
CA ASP A 51 12.00 -6.49 5.20
C ASP A 51 11.98 -5.43 6.30
N ASP A 52 11.80 -4.15 5.94
CA ASP A 52 11.70 -3.04 6.89
C ASP A 52 10.47 -3.19 7.81
N ALA A 53 9.34 -3.63 7.26
CA ALA A 53 8.12 -3.88 8.01
C ALA A 53 8.26 -5.10 8.94
N GLU A 54 8.85 -6.20 8.46
CA GLU A 54 9.13 -7.40 9.26
C GLU A 54 10.04 -7.07 10.45
N ALA A 55 11.13 -6.34 10.20
CA ALA A 55 12.05 -5.91 11.24
C ALA A 55 11.37 -5.01 12.28
N THR A 56 10.47 -4.12 11.83
CA THR A 56 9.66 -3.27 12.72
C THR A 56 8.73 -4.11 13.59
N ILE A 57 8.05 -5.10 13.01
CA ILE A 57 7.16 -6.01 13.75
C ILE A 57 7.95 -6.85 14.76
N ALA A 58 9.08 -7.43 14.36
CA ALA A 58 9.93 -8.22 15.23
C ALA A 58 10.45 -7.39 16.42
N THR A 59 10.77 -6.11 16.18
CA THR A 59 11.24 -5.18 17.22
C THR A 59 10.13 -4.82 18.21
N LEU A 60 8.89 -4.63 17.75
CA LEU A 60 7.77 -4.19 18.58
C LEU A 60 6.99 -5.34 19.24
N ALA A 61 7.11 -6.54 18.70
CA ALA A 61 6.49 -7.77 19.19
C ALA A 61 7.56 -8.87 19.34
N ASP A 62 7.63 -9.80 18.39
CA ASP A 62 8.60 -10.90 18.38
C ASP A 62 8.85 -11.45 16.96
N GLU A 63 9.93 -12.20 16.81
CA GLU A 63 10.38 -12.79 15.53
C GLU A 63 9.38 -13.80 14.95
N SER A 64 8.62 -14.52 15.79
CA SER A 64 7.67 -15.53 15.32
C SER A 64 6.47 -14.87 14.65
N LEU A 65 5.92 -13.83 15.29
CA LEU A 65 4.82 -13.06 14.71
C LEU A 65 5.25 -12.33 13.44
N ALA A 66 6.49 -11.84 13.38
CA ALA A 66 7.04 -11.19 12.21
C ALA A 66 7.13 -12.16 11.01
N ALA A 67 7.63 -13.38 11.24
CA ALA A 67 7.69 -14.42 10.21
C ALA A 67 6.29 -14.85 9.73
N ASP A 68 5.34 -15.07 10.65
CA ASP A 68 3.95 -15.40 10.29
C ASP A 68 3.28 -14.27 9.47
N TRP A 69 3.57 -13.02 9.82
CA TRP A 69 3.12 -11.85 9.06
C TRP A 69 3.74 -11.82 7.67
N ARG A 70 5.05 -12.11 7.57
CA ARG A 70 5.80 -12.11 6.32
C ARG A 70 5.21 -13.12 5.32
N ASP A 71 5.00 -14.36 5.76
CA ASP A 71 4.37 -15.41 4.94
C ASP A 71 2.98 -14.97 4.43
N LYS A 72 2.19 -14.32 5.30
CA LYS A 72 0.83 -13.88 4.95
C LYS A 72 0.80 -12.70 3.98
N VAL A 73 1.70 -11.73 4.16
CA VAL A 73 1.73 -10.53 3.30
C VAL A 73 2.30 -10.87 1.92
N GLU A 74 3.32 -11.73 1.82
CA GLU A 74 3.89 -12.17 0.54
C GLU A 74 2.88 -12.87 -0.36
N ALA A 75 1.97 -13.65 0.21
CA ALA A 75 0.90 -14.29 -0.53
C ALA A 75 -0.15 -13.31 -1.09
N TRP A 76 -0.18 -12.08 -0.60
CA TRP A 76 -1.18 -11.06 -0.95
C TRP A 76 -0.63 -9.96 -1.87
N VAL A 77 0.63 -9.56 -1.70
CA VAL A 77 1.21 -8.45 -2.45
C VAL A 77 1.63 -8.83 -3.86
N GLU A 78 1.64 -7.84 -4.75
CA GLU A 78 2.41 -7.92 -5.98
C GLU A 78 3.81 -7.34 -5.74
N LEU A 79 4.83 -8.21 -5.83
CA LEU A 79 6.22 -7.82 -5.62
C LEU A 79 6.80 -7.07 -6.82
N VAL A 80 7.55 -6.00 -6.53
CA VAL A 80 8.26 -5.20 -7.54
C VAL A 80 9.72 -5.01 -7.16
N GLU A 81 10.61 -5.09 -8.14
CA GLU A 81 12.01 -4.76 -7.94
C GLU A 81 12.26 -3.27 -8.24
N HIS A 82 13.18 -2.68 -7.49
CA HIS A 82 13.68 -1.34 -7.74
C HIS A 82 15.18 -1.26 -7.41
N PRO A 83 15.90 -0.25 -7.93
CA PRO A 83 17.30 -0.04 -7.57
C PRO A 83 17.51 0.10 -6.06
N GLU A 84 18.66 -0.37 -5.57
CA GLU A 84 19.08 -0.15 -4.19
C GLU A 84 19.27 1.34 -3.87
N GLY A 85 19.00 1.72 -2.63
CA GLY A 85 19.24 3.08 -2.12
C GLY A 85 18.09 4.08 -2.33
N ASP A 86 17.08 3.74 -3.13
CA ASP A 86 15.83 4.48 -3.18
C ASP A 86 14.98 4.21 -1.93
N GLN A 87 14.12 5.18 -1.55
CA GLN A 87 13.18 4.96 -0.45
C GLN A 87 12.18 3.86 -0.86
N PRO A 88 12.06 2.74 -0.11
CA PRO A 88 11.39 1.53 -0.61
C PRO A 88 9.92 1.74 -1.01
N ALA A 89 9.14 2.49 -0.23
CA ALA A 89 7.73 2.71 -0.52
C ALA A 89 7.52 3.54 -1.80
N LEU A 90 8.27 4.64 -1.98
CA LEU A 90 8.23 5.48 -3.18
C LEU A 90 8.72 4.73 -4.41
N ALA A 91 9.80 3.96 -4.26
CA ALA A 91 10.36 3.16 -5.35
C ALA A 91 9.36 2.07 -5.78
N SER A 92 8.72 1.40 -4.83
CA SER A 92 7.65 0.44 -5.08
C SER A 92 6.47 1.10 -5.80
N ALA A 93 6.07 2.30 -5.37
CA ALA A 93 4.96 3.00 -6.00
C ALA A 93 5.27 3.37 -7.45
N TYR A 94 6.46 3.92 -7.69
CA TYR A 94 6.90 4.31 -9.02
C TYR A 94 7.02 3.10 -9.97
N ARG A 95 7.73 2.05 -9.56
CA ARG A 95 7.97 0.86 -10.40
C ARG A 95 6.73 0.01 -10.61
N GLY A 96 5.91 -0.09 -9.57
CA GLY A 96 4.69 -0.87 -9.57
C GLY A 96 3.44 -0.11 -10.00
N GLY A 97 3.55 1.13 -10.49
CA GLY A 97 2.40 1.87 -11.02
C GLY A 97 1.33 2.20 -9.97
N ALA A 98 1.70 2.30 -8.69
CA ALA A 98 0.74 2.62 -7.63
C ALA A 98 0.45 4.13 -7.58
N MET A 99 -0.81 4.50 -7.77
CA MET A 99 -1.23 5.91 -7.66
C MET A 99 -1.52 6.34 -6.21
N HIS A 100 -1.39 5.43 -5.25
CA HIS A 100 -1.56 5.72 -3.82
C HIS A 100 -0.39 5.18 -3.00
N LEU A 101 0.12 6.01 -2.09
CA LEU A 101 1.10 5.61 -1.09
C LEU A 101 0.63 6.05 0.29
N LEU A 102 0.47 5.09 1.20
CA LEU A 102 0.06 5.30 2.58
C LEU A 102 1.29 5.34 3.46
N THR A 103 1.50 6.42 4.21
CA THR A 103 2.67 6.58 5.09
C THR A 103 2.33 7.44 6.30
N PHE A 104 3.02 7.21 7.42
CA PHE A 104 3.02 8.14 8.56
C PHE A 104 4.14 9.19 8.47
N ASP A 105 5.03 9.14 7.45
CA ASP A 105 6.09 10.14 7.28
C ASP A 105 5.52 11.49 6.82
N ASP A 106 5.39 12.42 7.77
CA ASP A 106 4.93 13.79 7.52
C ASP A 106 5.78 14.56 6.49
N ARG A 107 7.04 14.16 6.28
CA ARG A 107 7.90 14.78 5.25
C ARG A 107 7.40 14.42 3.86
N LEU A 108 6.92 13.19 3.66
CA LEU A 108 6.38 12.68 2.40
C LEU A 108 4.97 13.19 2.14
N THR A 109 4.17 13.43 3.18
CA THR A 109 2.81 14.01 3.04
C THR A 109 2.81 15.54 2.89
N SER A 110 3.98 16.18 3.00
CA SER A 110 4.10 17.63 2.87
C SER A 110 3.76 18.13 1.46
N ALA A 111 3.16 19.33 1.37
CA ALA A 111 2.84 19.97 0.09
C ALA A 111 4.08 20.13 -0.82
N LYS A 112 5.26 20.30 -0.23
CA LYS A 112 6.54 20.38 -0.95
C LYS A 112 6.89 19.04 -1.60
N ALA A 113 6.76 17.93 -0.88
CA ALA A 113 7.00 16.60 -1.42
C ALA A 113 5.99 16.28 -2.53
N GLY A 114 4.71 16.57 -2.33
CA GLY A 114 3.66 16.41 -3.35
C GLY A 114 3.97 17.18 -4.64
N ALA A 115 4.39 18.44 -4.54
CA ALA A 115 4.74 19.26 -5.71
C ALA A 115 5.99 18.74 -6.46
N ALA A 116 6.98 18.21 -5.73
CA ALA A 116 8.19 17.65 -6.33
C ALA A 116 7.92 16.33 -7.08
N LEU A 117 6.97 15.52 -6.59
CA LEU A 117 6.66 14.20 -7.13
C LEU A 117 5.60 14.25 -8.25
N GLY A 118 4.58 15.11 -8.13
CA GLY A 118 3.48 15.20 -9.10
C GLY A 118 3.91 15.58 -10.53
N GLY A 119 5.11 16.16 -10.70
CA GLY A 119 5.70 16.42 -12.01
C GLY A 119 6.41 15.21 -12.65
N ARG A 120 6.53 14.08 -11.94
CA ARG A 120 7.30 12.89 -12.37
C ARG A 120 6.46 11.62 -12.43
N PHE A 121 5.55 11.43 -11.48
CA PHE A 121 4.70 10.24 -11.40
C PHE A 121 3.41 10.57 -10.64
N PRO A 122 2.23 10.11 -11.11
CA PRO A 122 0.93 10.49 -10.54
C PRO A 122 0.61 9.73 -9.23
N VAL A 123 1.46 9.86 -8.21
CA VAL A 123 1.22 9.28 -6.88
C VAL A 123 0.57 10.27 -5.93
N SER A 124 -0.47 9.83 -5.25
CA SER A 124 -1.06 10.51 -4.11
C SER A 124 -0.55 9.91 -2.81
N ILE A 125 0.31 10.66 -2.13
CA ILE A 125 0.84 10.31 -0.81
C ILE A 125 -0.10 10.83 0.28
N ARG A 126 -0.50 9.99 1.21
CA ARG A 126 -1.45 10.36 2.26
C ARG A 126 -1.32 9.51 3.52
N HIS A 127 -1.83 10.04 4.61
CA HIS A 127 -2.01 9.31 5.86
C HIS A 127 -3.09 8.21 5.70
N PRO A 128 -2.95 7.02 6.34
CA PRO A 128 -3.93 5.93 6.23
C PRO A 128 -5.37 6.35 6.54
N GLN A 129 -5.57 7.15 7.59
CA GLN A 129 -6.91 7.69 7.94
C GLN A 129 -7.56 8.46 6.78
N ALA A 130 -6.78 9.25 6.04
CA ALA A 130 -7.29 10.04 4.93
C ALA A 130 -7.67 9.12 3.75
N PHE A 131 -6.91 8.05 3.51
CA PHE A 131 -7.27 7.04 2.52
C PHE A 131 -8.56 6.31 2.93
N ALA A 132 -8.61 5.76 4.15
CA ALA A 132 -9.77 5.02 4.65
C ALA A 132 -11.08 5.83 4.59
N THR A 133 -11.00 7.14 4.84
CA THR A 133 -12.15 8.05 4.82
C THR A 133 -12.62 8.39 3.40
N LEU A 134 -11.69 8.48 2.43
CA LEU A 134 -11.98 8.94 1.07
C LEU A 134 -12.11 7.81 0.06
N PHE A 135 -11.79 6.58 0.43
CA PHE A 135 -11.90 5.43 -0.46
C PHE A 135 -13.37 5.19 -0.84
N ALA A 136 -13.65 5.34 -2.13
CA ALA A 136 -14.97 5.17 -2.71
C ALA A 136 -14.90 4.01 -3.73
N PRO A 137 -15.16 2.75 -3.31
CA PRO A 137 -14.91 1.59 -4.14
C PRO A 137 -15.74 1.59 -5.42
N GLU A 138 -17.00 2.03 -5.36
CA GLU A 138 -17.88 2.13 -6.53
C GLU A 138 -17.33 3.11 -7.58
N SER A 139 -16.91 4.30 -7.14
CA SER A 139 -16.29 5.30 -8.03
C SER A 139 -14.96 4.83 -8.60
N LEU A 140 -14.17 4.10 -7.80
CA LEU A 140 -12.90 3.55 -8.25
C LEU A 140 -13.08 2.38 -9.23
N TYR A 141 -14.09 1.54 -9.01
CA TYR A 141 -14.40 0.39 -9.86
C TYR A 141 -14.81 0.82 -11.27
N ALA A 142 -15.57 1.91 -11.39
CA ALA A 142 -15.95 2.50 -12.68
C ALA A 142 -14.76 2.95 -13.54
N GLU A 143 -13.57 3.12 -12.96
CA GLU A 143 -12.34 3.47 -13.70
C GLU A 143 -11.60 2.23 -14.23
N VAL A 144 -11.93 1.03 -13.75
CA VAL A 144 -11.20 -0.22 -14.10
C VAL A 144 -12.07 -1.31 -14.70
N ALA A 145 -13.39 -1.17 -14.65
CA ALA A 145 -14.34 -2.13 -15.17
C ALA A 145 -15.56 -1.42 -15.79
N ASP A 146 -16.11 -2.03 -16.84
CA ASP A 146 -17.27 -1.50 -17.58
C ASP A 146 -18.63 -1.97 -17.00
N ASP A 147 -18.62 -2.89 -16.03
CA ASP A 147 -19.81 -3.44 -15.39
C ASP A 147 -20.13 -2.76 -14.03
N GLU A 148 -21.28 -3.11 -13.47
CA GLU A 148 -21.73 -2.56 -12.20
C GLU A 148 -20.87 -3.10 -11.05
N TYR A 149 -20.48 -2.22 -10.14
CA TYR A 149 -19.68 -2.58 -8.98
C TYR A 149 -20.37 -3.69 -8.15
N PRO A 150 -19.74 -4.88 -8.00
CA PRO A 150 -20.39 -6.04 -7.38
C PRO A 150 -20.45 -5.97 -5.85
N GLY A 151 -19.90 -4.93 -5.23
CA GLY A 151 -19.61 -4.89 -3.81
C GLY A 151 -18.30 -5.59 -3.45
N PRO A 152 -18.00 -5.71 -2.14
CA PRO A 152 -16.84 -6.47 -1.67
C PRO A 152 -16.99 -7.96 -1.98
N ASP A 153 -15.95 -8.57 -2.54
CA ASP A 153 -15.95 -9.95 -3.03
C ASP A 153 -15.00 -10.86 -2.25
N ARG A 154 -14.33 -10.34 -1.22
CA ARG A 154 -13.44 -11.08 -0.31
C ARG A 154 -13.74 -10.76 1.15
N ASP A 155 -13.58 -11.76 2.02
CA ASP A 155 -13.48 -11.52 3.46
C ASP A 155 -12.09 -10.97 3.77
N PRO A 156 -11.96 -9.74 4.32
CA PRO A 156 -10.65 -9.18 4.60
C PRO A 156 -9.88 -9.91 5.70
N ARG A 157 -10.51 -10.83 6.44
CA ARG A 157 -9.93 -11.53 7.58
C ARG A 157 -9.78 -13.04 7.38
N ALA A 158 -9.99 -13.51 6.14
CA ALA A 158 -9.68 -14.89 5.77
C ALA A 158 -8.19 -15.25 5.93
#